data_AF-A0A928H2A1-F1
#
_entry.id   AF-A0A928H2A1-F1
#
_cell.length_a   1.000
_cell.length_b   1.000
_cell.length_c   1.000
_cell.angle_alpha   90.00
_cell.angle_beta   90.00
_cell.angle_gamma   90.00
#
_symmetry.space_group_name_H-M   'P 1'
#
loop_
_entity.id
_entity.type
_entity.pdbx_description
1 polymer ?
#
loop_
_entity_poly.entity_id
_entity_poly.type
_entity_poly.pdbx_seq_one_letter_code
_entity_poly.pdbx_strand_id
1 'polypeptide(L)'
;MNKETSTTLFWVLLITGVTAAIAFFLYPLYQNRKAKLAELEMRKTALIQKEQKHKDISDKVSALQDDPLAVERIAREKFKKGNPDETVIIYEK
;
A
#
# COMPACT_ATOMS: atom_id res chain seq x y z
N MET A 1 42.85 11.06 48.74
CA MET A 1 42.16 10.50 47.56
C MET A 1 43.12 9.52 46.91
N ASN A 2 42.83 8.21 47.00
CA ASN A 2 43.76 7.18 46.56
C ASN A 2 43.90 7.23 45.03
N LYS A 3 45.12 7.11 44.49
CA LYS A 3 45.35 7.19 43.04
C LYS A 3 44.46 6.21 42.25
N GLU A 4 44.17 5.05 42.82
CA GLU A 4 43.33 4.02 42.20
C GLU A 4 41.84 4.38 42.15
N THR A 5 41.34 5.13 43.13
CA THR A 5 39.94 5.60 43.09
C THR A 5 39.76 6.70 42.04
N SER A 6 40.81 7.46 41.72
CA SER A 6 40.75 8.52 40.70
C SER A 6 40.79 7.95 39.28
N THR A 7 41.60 6.91 39.04
CA THR A 7 41.70 6.27 37.72
C THR A 7 40.44 5.48 37.38
N THR A 8 39.88 4.75 38.34
CA THR A 8 38.60 4.04 38.17
C THR A 8 37.44 5.00 37.87
N LEU A 9 37.36 6.14 38.59
CA LEU A 9 36.35 7.16 38.33
C LEU A 9 36.44 7.74 36.91
N PHE A 10 37.67 7.98 36.43
CA PHE A 10 37.91 8.48 35.09
C PHE A 10 37.43 7.50 34.01
N TRP A 11 37.75 6.21 34.16
CA TRP A 11 37.29 5.17 33.22
C TRP A 11 35.77 5.00 33.21
N VAL A 12 35.13 5.04 34.38
CA VAL A 12 33.66 4.99 34.47
C VAL A 12 33.03 6.16 33.72
N LEU A 13 33.53 7.38 33.96
CA LEU A 13 33.01 8.59 33.31
C LEU A 13 33.21 8.55 31.79
N LEU A 14 34.36 8.03 31.33
CA LEU A 14 34.66 7.86 29.91
C LEU A 14 33.70 6.84 29.25
N ILE A 15 33.48 5.69 29.88
CA ILE A 15 32.54 4.67 29.37
C ILE A 15 31.10 5.19 29.35
N THR A 16 30.67 5.90 30.40
CA THR A 16 29.33 6.49 30.44
C THR A 16 29.15 7.57 29.37
N GLY A 17 30.17 8.40 29.13
CA GLY A 17 30.14 9.40 28.07
C GLY A 17 30.03 8.77 26.68
N VAL A 18 30.81 7.71 26.42
CA VAL A 18 30.77 7.00 25.13
C VAL A 18 29.43 6.30 24.91
N THR A 19 28.89 5.62 25.92
CA THR A 19 27.59 4.94 25.81
C THR A 19 26.43 5.92 25.61
N ALA A 20 26.44 7.07 26.30
CA ALA A 20 25.47 8.14 26.09
C ALA A 20 25.53 8.74 24.68
N ALA A 21 26.75 8.95 24.14
CA ALA A 21 26.93 9.44 22.78
C ALA A 21 26.38 8.46 21.72
N ILE A 22 26.63 7.16 21.89
CA ILE A 22 26.10 6.11 21.01
C ILE A 22 24.56 6.07 21.09
N ALA A 23 24.00 6.13 22.30
CA ALA A 23 22.55 6.15 22.50
C ALA A 23 21.90 7.38 21.85
N PHE A 24 22.51 8.55 21.99
CA PHE A 24 22.04 9.79 21.36
C PHE A 24 22.05 9.70 19.83
N PHE A 25 23.08 9.10 19.25
CA PHE A 25 23.18 8.91 17.80
C PHE A 25 22.18 7.87 17.26
N LEU A 26 21.88 6.83 18.05
CA LEU A 26 20.90 5.79 17.68
C LEU A 26 19.45 6.20 17.94
N TYR A 27 19.20 7.15 18.83
CA TYR A 27 17.87 7.66 19.15
C TYR A 27 17.05 8.12 17.92
N PRO A 28 17.57 8.97 17.01
CA PRO A 28 16.84 9.36 15.80
C PRO A 28 16.60 8.18 14.84
N LEU A 29 17.48 7.17 14.84
CA LEU A 29 17.33 5.98 14.01
C LEU A 29 16.15 5.10 14.48
N TYR A 30 15.91 5.05 15.79
CA TYR A 30 14.83 4.26 16.37
C TYR A 30 13.45 4.92 16.15
N GLN A 31 13.36 6.26 16.25
CA GLN A 31 12.10 6.96 15.99
C GLN A 31 11.58 6.76 14.57
N ASN A 32 12.47 6.72 13.58
CA ASN A 32 12.10 6.56 12.18
C ASN A 32 11.56 5.16 11.82
N ARG A 33 11.70 4.16 12.70
CA ARG A 33 11.18 2.81 12.43
C ARG A 33 9.67 2.74 12.50
N LYS A 34 9.05 3.43 13.47
CA LYS A 34 7.58 3.37 13.66
C LYS A 34 6.83 4.01 12.49
N ALA A 35 7.31 5.17 12.04
CA ALA A 35 6.72 5.86 10.88
C ALA A 35 6.82 5.02 9.60
N LYS A 36 8.00 4.41 9.36
CA LYS A 36 8.21 3.54 8.20
C LYS A 36 7.34 2.28 8.24
N LEU A 37 7.16 1.67 9.41
CA LEU A 37 6.29 0.50 9.55
C LEU A 37 4.82 0.85 9.25
N ALA A 38 4.33 1.96 9.79
CA ALA A 38 2.97 2.43 9.52
C ALA A 38 2.77 2.75 8.02
N GLU A 39 3.76 3.38 7.38
CA GLU A 39 3.70 3.64 5.94
C GLU A 39 3.69 2.35 5.11
N LEU A 40 4.48 1.35 5.52
CA LEU A 40 4.57 0.05 4.85
C LEU A 40 3.24 -0.71 4.97
N GLU A 41 2.61 -0.68 6.14
CA GLU A 41 1.28 -1.28 6.36
C GLU A 41 0.20 -0.59 5.51
N MET A 42 0.19 0.74 5.45
CA MET A 42 -0.75 1.49 4.60
C MET A 42 -0.56 1.17 3.12
N ARG A 43 0.69 1.10 2.65
CA ARG A 43 1.00 0.75 1.25
C ARG A 43 0.57 -0.69 0.94
N LYS A 44 0.77 -1.64 1.86
CA LYS A 44 0.30 -3.03 1.72
C LYS A 44 -1.21 -3.11 1.61
N THR A 45 -1.95 -2.42 2.47
CA THR A 45 -3.42 -2.41 2.41
C THR A 45 -3.93 -1.79 1.12
N ALA A 46 -3.34 -0.69 0.67
CA ALA A 46 -3.68 -0.08 -0.62
C ALA A 46 -3.40 -1.01 -1.81
N LEU A 47 -2.33 -1.81 -1.74
CA LEU A 47 -1.98 -2.77 -2.79
C LEU A 47 -2.99 -3.93 -2.85
N ILE A 48 -3.34 -4.50 -1.70
CA ILE A 48 -4.36 -5.57 -1.60
C ILE A 48 -5.70 -5.08 -2.16
N GLN A 49 -6.13 -3.87 -1.81
CA GLN A 49 -7.38 -3.31 -2.33
C GLN A 49 -7.34 -3.12 -3.86
N LYS A 50 -6.20 -2.70 -4.41
CA LYS A 50 -6.02 -2.58 -5.86
C LYS A 50 -6.05 -3.93 -6.55
N GLU A 51 -5.39 -4.93 -6.01
CA GLU A 51 -5.40 -6.30 -6.55
C GLU A 51 -6.81 -6.89 -6.53
N GLN A 52 -7.56 -6.72 -5.43
CA GLN A 52 -8.97 -7.13 -5.36
C GLN A 52 -9.82 -6.45 -6.43
N LYS A 53 -9.71 -5.13 -6.58
CA LYS A 53 -10.42 -4.40 -7.65
C LYS A 53 -10.03 -4.87 -9.04
N HIS A 54 -8.74 -5.13 -9.26
CA HIS A 54 -8.26 -5.63 -10.55
C HIS A 54 -8.84 -7.01 -10.83
N LYS A 55 -8.87 -7.89 -9.83
CA LYS A 55 -9.47 -9.22 -9.95
C LYS A 55 -10.96 -9.13 -10.25
N ASP A 56 -11.71 -8.33 -9.50
CA ASP A 56 -13.15 -8.14 -9.73
C ASP A 56 -13.45 -7.60 -11.14
N ILE A 57 -12.63 -6.67 -11.63
CA ILE A 57 -12.76 -6.14 -13.00
C ILE A 57 -12.40 -7.21 -14.02
N SER A 58 -11.30 -7.93 -13.80
CA SER A 58 -10.86 -9.02 -14.68
C SER A 58 -11.93 -10.11 -14.78
N ASP A 59 -12.51 -10.53 -13.66
CA ASP A 59 -13.55 -11.55 -13.62
C ASP A 59 -14.82 -11.08 -14.36
N LYS A 60 -15.18 -9.80 -14.23
CA LYS A 60 -16.29 -9.20 -15.01
C LYS A 60 -15.98 -9.14 -16.50
N VAL A 61 -14.76 -8.81 -16.88
CA VAL A 61 -14.33 -8.78 -18.29
C VAL A 61 -14.36 -10.18 -18.87
N SER A 62 -13.85 -11.19 -18.16
CA SER A 62 -13.91 -12.58 -18.61
C SER A 62 -15.35 -13.07 -18.75
N ALA A 63 -16.22 -12.79 -17.77
CA ALA A 63 -17.63 -13.16 -17.86
C ALA A 63 -18.35 -12.49 -19.05
N LEU A 64 -17.98 -11.26 -19.41
CA LEU A 64 -18.49 -10.57 -20.59
C LEU A 64 -17.90 -11.12 -21.89
N GLN A 65 -16.63 -11.55 -21.89
CA GLN A 65 -16.02 -12.21 -23.05
C GLN A 65 -16.66 -13.57 -23.34
N ASP A 66 -17.05 -14.31 -22.31
CA ASP A 66 -17.71 -15.60 -22.43
C ASP A 66 -19.18 -15.50 -22.90
N ASP A 67 -19.81 -14.32 -22.73
CA ASP A 67 -21.16 -14.02 -23.26
C ASP A 67 -21.13 -12.82 -24.23
N PRO A 68 -20.65 -13.04 -25.48
CA PRO A 68 -20.58 -11.99 -26.49
C PRO A 68 -21.97 -11.44 -26.89
N LEU A 69 -23.04 -12.21 -26.73
CA LEU A 69 -24.41 -11.77 -26.99
C LEU A 69 -24.89 -10.77 -25.93
N ALA A 70 -24.52 -10.97 -24.67
CA ALA A 70 -24.77 -9.98 -23.62
C ALA A 70 -23.99 -8.68 -23.85
N VAL A 71 -22.75 -8.76 -24.34
CA VAL A 71 -21.96 -7.57 -24.72
C VAL A 71 -22.65 -6.81 -25.85
N GLU A 72 -23.11 -7.51 -26.88
CA GLU A 72 -23.83 -6.89 -28.01
C GLU A 72 -25.13 -6.23 -27.55
N ARG A 73 -25.91 -6.88 -26.67
CA ARG A 73 -27.13 -6.30 -26.09
C ARG A 73 -26.84 -5.04 -25.28
N ILE A 74 -25.85 -5.05 -24.38
CA ILE A 74 -25.44 -3.87 -23.62
C ILE A 74 -24.94 -2.77 -24.55
N ALA A 75 -24.24 -3.12 -25.62
CA ALA A 75 -23.76 -2.15 -26.59
C ALA A 75 -24.91 -1.51 -27.38
N ARG A 76 -25.92 -2.30 -27.78
CA ARG A 76 -27.15 -1.83 -28.42
C ARG A 76 -27.95 -0.90 -27.49
N GLU A 77 -28.10 -1.27 -26.21
CA GLU A 77 -28.83 -0.49 -25.21
C GLU A 77 -28.12 0.82 -24.81
N LYS A 78 -26.81 0.75 -24.48
CA LYS A 78 -26.08 1.93 -23.98
C LYS A 78 -25.58 2.86 -25.07
N PHE A 79 -25.16 2.32 -26.22
CA PHE A 79 -24.56 3.11 -27.29
C PHE A 79 -25.49 3.35 -28.47
N LYS A 80 -26.75 2.87 -28.40
CA LYS A 80 -27.75 2.98 -29.48
C LYS A 80 -27.22 2.53 -30.84
N LYS A 81 -26.28 1.58 -30.85
CA LYS A 81 -25.70 1.03 -32.08
C LYS A 81 -26.55 -0.15 -32.53
N GLY A 82 -27.39 0.08 -33.54
CA GLY A 82 -27.95 -0.97 -34.38
C GLY A 82 -27.16 -1.08 -35.69
N ASN A 83 -27.24 -2.22 -36.37
CA ASN A 83 -26.77 -2.31 -37.75
C ASN A 83 -27.60 -1.36 -38.65
N PRO A 84 -27.06 -0.87 -39.78
CA PRO A 84 -27.75 0.10 -40.64
C PRO A 84 -29.16 -0.32 -41.08
N ASP A 85 -29.37 -1.64 -41.22
CA ASP A 85 -30.62 -2.24 -41.69
C ASP A 85 -31.51 -2.81 -40.57
N GLU A 86 -31.23 -2.48 -39.30
CA GLU A 86 -31.94 -3.04 -38.15
C GLU A 86 -32.67 -1.96 -37.33
N THR A 87 -33.94 -2.21 -36.99
CA THR A 87 -34.72 -1.34 -36.09
C THR A 87 -34.61 -1.84 -34.65
N VAL A 88 -33.91 -1.09 -33.80
CA VAL A 88 -33.77 -1.42 -32.37
C VAL A 88 -34.87 -0.71 -31.58
N ILE A 89 -35.78 -1.49 -30.97
CA ILE A 89 -36.87 -0.99 -30.12
C ILE A 89 -36.42 -1.10 -28.66
N ILE A 90 -36.31 0.03 -27.96
CA ILE A 90 -35.94 0.09 -26.55
C ILE A 90 -37.21 0.38 -25.74
N TYR A 91 -37.54 -0.50 -24.79
CA TYR A 91 -38.66 -0.31 -23.87
C TYR A 91 -38.15 0.36 -22.59
N GLU A 92 -38.61 1.58 -22.31
CA GLU A 92 -38.34 2.28 -21.06
C GLU A 92 -39.32 1.77 -19.99
N LYS A 93 -38.82 1.47 -18.78
CA LYS A 93 -39.62 0.96 -17.66
C LYS A 93 -39.95 2.08 -16.69
#